data_AF-A0A5S4TCR7-F1
#
_entry.id   AF-A0A5S4TCR7-F1
#
_cell.length_a   1.000
_cell.length_b   1.000
_cell.length_c   1.000
_cell.angle_alpha   90.00
_cell.angle_beta   90.00
_cell.angle_gamma   90.00
#
_symmetry.space_group_name_H-M   'P 1'
#
loop_
_entity.id
_entity.type
_entity.pdbx_description
1 polymer ?
#
loop_
_entity_poly.entity_id
_entity_poly.type
_entity_poly.pdbx_seq_one_letter_code
_entity_poly.pdbx_strand_id
1 'polypeptide(L)'
;LNRDFFEYYYANNQGLMDYPLEDNLSIYDYLSLNIYQTANKKFKGKLKQAFKTAGAKMNLINNDMIGILVPYGDAEKKLAYLEELGMSHFLSAEDYQTIKSLLKELQPFTVNVRENDPLLEATKSYLNGQILVLTSEYYDTERGV
;
A
#
# COMPACT_ATOMS: atom_id res chain seq x y z
N LEU A 1 -33.85 4.94 21.50
CA LEU A 1 -32.52 5.15 20.90
C LEU A 1 -32.71 6.16 19.76
N ASN A 2 -31.92 7.22 19.72
CA ASN A 2 -32.25 8.46 19.00
C ASN A 2 -32.13 8.27 17.47
N ARG A 3 -33.26 8.36 16.74
CA ARG A 3 -33.31 8.15 15.29
C ARG A 3 -32.39 9.11 14.55
N ASP A 4 -32.38 10.37 14.96
CA ASP A 4 -31.60 11.42 14.32
C ASP A 4 -30.09 11.17 14.46
N PHE A 5 -29.67 10.56 15.57
CA PHE A 5 -28.28 10.11 15.77
C PHE A 5 -27.93 8.96 14.81
N PHE A 6 -28.82 7.97 14.67
CA PHE A 6 -28.60 6.86 13.75
C PHE A 6 -28.56 7.32 12.29
N GLU A 7 -29.46 8.23 11.90
CA GLU A 7 -29.50 8.76 10.55
C GLU A 7 -28.24 9.57 10.22
N TYR A 8 -27.87 10.49 11.11
CA TYR A 8 -26.73 11.38 10.90
C TYR A 8 -25.39 10.64 10.84
N TYR A 9 -25.13 9.72 11.77
CA TYR A 9 -23.84 9.05 11.86
C TYR A 9 -23.73 7.80 11.00
N TYR A 10 -24.83 7.04 10.85
CA TYR A 10 -24.78 5.73 10.21
C TYR A 10 -25.50 5.71 8.86
N ALA A 11 -26.80 6.03 8.80
CA ALA A 11 -27.57 5.92 7.55
C ALA A 11 -26.99 6.77 6.40
N ASN A 12 -26.60 8.01 6.71
CA ASN A 12 -26.02 8.92 5.72
C ASN A 12 -24.57 8.58 5.33
N ASN A 13 -23.90 7.67 6.07
CA ASN A 13 -22.51 7.29 5.85
C ASN A 13 -22.33 5.78 5.60
N GLN A 14 -23.39 5.05 5.24
CA GLN A 14 -23.34 3.59 5.11
C GLN A 14 -22.19 3.12 4.22
N GLY A 15 -22.05 3.71 3.03
CA GLY A 15 -20.95 3.37 2.11
C GLY A 15 -19.53 3.67 2.61
N LEU A 16 -19.38 4.52 3.63
CA LEU A 16 -18.10 4.85 4.26
C LEU A 16 -17.79 3.96 5.48
N MET A 17 -18.80 3.27 6.02
CA MET A 17 -18.72 2.53 7.29
C MET A 17 -18.92 1.02 7.12
N ASP A 18 -19.14 0.55 5.90
CA ASP A 18 -19.31 -0.88 5.63
C ASP A 18 -17.98 -1.63 5.69
N TYR A 19 -16.86 -0.98 5.29
CA TYR A 19 -15.53 -1.61 5.15
C TYR A 19 -15.61 -2.87 4.27
N PRO A 20 -15.80 -2.70 2.95
CA PRO A 20 -16.01 -3.81 2.03
C PRO A 20 -14.77 -4.71 1.93
N LEU A 21 -15.03 -5.99 1.71
CA LEU A 21 -14.06 -7.04 1.41
C LEU A 21 -14.31 -7.56 -0.01
N GLU A 22 -13.34 -8.31 -0.56
CA GLU A 22 -13.37 -8.81 -1.94
C GLU A 22 -14.60 -9.68 -2.29
N ASP A 23 -15.21 -10.34 -1.30
CA ASP A 23 -16.30 -11.31 -1.49
C ASP A 23 -17.73 -10.72 -1.43
N ASN A 24 -17.92 -9.42 -1.73
CA ASN A 24 -19.20 -8.69 -1.47
C ASN A 24 -19.69 -8.76 -0.01
N LEU A 25 -18.79 -9.10 0.91
CA LEU A 25 -19.00 -9.07 2.34
C LEU A 25 -18.32 -7.84 2.92
N SER A 26 -18.79 -7.38 4.06
CA SER A 26 -18.23 -6.21 4.72
C SER A 26 -17.80 -6.56 6.16
N ILE A 27 -16.90 -5.77 6.74
CA ILE A 27 -16.59 -5.94 8.17
C ILE A 27 -17.85 -5.66 9.01
N TYR A 28 -18.69 -4.73 8.56
CA TYR A 28 -19.99 -4.47 9.16
C TYR A 28 -20.86 -5.74 9.22
N ASP A 29 -20.90 -6.56 8.18
CA ASP A 29 -21.67 -7.82 8.17
C ASP A 29 -21.21 -8.79 9.25
N TYR A 30 -19.89 -8.95 9.41
CA TYR A 30 -19.32 -9.80 10.47
C TYR A 30 -19.63 -9.28 11.88
N LEU A 31 -19.74 -7.95 12.03
CA LEU A 31 -20.03 -7.28 13.29
C LEU A 31 -21.53 -7.17 13.59
N SER A 32 -22.40 -7.22 12.59
CA SER A 32 -23.84 -7.00 12.74
C SER A 32 -24.65 -8.30 12.67
N LEU A 33 -24.28 -9.24 11.79
CA LEU A 33 -25.05 -10.45 11.55
C LEU A 33 -24.59 -11.64 12.42
N ASN A 34 -25.56 -12.41 12.90
CA ASN A 34 -25.36 -13.56 13.78
C ASN A 34 -25.13 -14.89 13.04
N ILE A 35 -24.94 -14.84 11.72
CA ILE A 35 -24.88 -16.03 10.84
C ILE A 35 -23.45 -16.57 10.65
N TYR A 36 -22.44 -15.71 10.77
CA TYR A 36 -21.07 -16.03 10.40
C TYR A 36 -20.31 -16.86 11.43
N GLN A 37 -20.69 -16.82 12.71
CA GLN A 37 -20.08 -17.65 13.76
C GLN A 37 -20.61 -19.10 13.74
N THR A 38 -21.79 -19.32 13.18
CA THR A 38 -22.51 -20.61 13.24
C THR A 38 -22.30 -21.51 12.03
N ALA A 39 -21.62 -21.03 10.98
CA ALA A 39 -21.45 -21.78 9.74
C ALA A 39 -20.73 -23.13 9.93
N ASN A 40 -19.93 -23.31 11.01
CA ASN A 40 -19.11 -24.52 11.18
C ASN A 40 -19.23 -25.26 12.54
N LYS A 41 -19.86 -24.70 13.59
CA LYS A 41 -20.06 -25.39 14.90
C LYS A 41 -21.25 -24.84 15.69
N LYS A 42 -21.83 -25.65 16.60
CA LYS A 42 -22.81 -25.19 17.62
C LYS A 42 -22.13 -24.23 18.61
N PHE A 43 -22.07 -22.95 18.24
CA PHE A 43 -21.59 -21.89 19.11
C PHE A 43 -22.58 -21.67 20.28
N LYS A 44 -22.09 -21.72 21.53
CA LYS A 44 -22.92 -21.69 22.76
C LYS A 44 -23.10 -20.30 23.37
N GLY A 45 -22.60 -19.23 22.74
CA GLY A 45 -22.72 -17.86 23.25
C GLY A 45 -24.00 -17.14 22.81
N LYS A 46 -24.40 -16.11 23.58
CA LYS A 46 -25.57 -15.25 23.28
C LYS A 46 -25.33 -14.31 22.09
N LEU A 47 -24.09 -13.84 21.90
CA LEU A 47 -23.66 -13.02 20.77
C LEU A 47 -22.99 -13.91 19.72
N LYS A 48 -23.58 -14.04 18.52
CA LYS A 48 -23.11 -14.93 17.44
C LYS A 48 -22.49 -14.15 16.28
N GLN A 49 -22.14 -12.90 16.50
CA GLN A 49 -21.37 -12.07 15.57
C GLN A 49 -19.92 -12.59 15.51
N ALA A 50 -19.29 -12.45 14.36
CA ALA A 50 -17.96 -12.99 14.10
C ALA A 50 -16.86 -11.96 14.39
N PHE A 51 -16.83 -11.42 15.62
CA PHE A 51 -15.85 -10.39 16.03
C PHE A 51 -14.39 -10.78 15.76
N LYS A 52 -14.04 -12.05 15.99
CA LYS A 52 -12.69 -12.55 15.72
C LYS A 52 -12.35 -12.49 14.22
N THR A 53 -13.29 -12.89 13.37
CA THR A 53 -13.12 -12.86 11.91
C THR A 53 -13.11 -11.43 11.40
N ALA A 54 -13.99 -10.56 11.93
CA ALA A 54 -14.00 -9.14 11.64
C ALA A 54 -12.63 -8.51 11.92
N GLY A 55 -12.10 -8.67 13.14
CA GLY A 55 -10.80 -8.10 13.50
C GLY A 55 -9.63 -8.66 12.69
N ALA A 56 -9.69 -9.92 12.25
CA ALA A 56 -8.65 -10.53 11.41
C ALA A 56 -8.71 -10.07 9.95
N LYS A 57 -9.90 -9.77 9.44
CA LYS A 57 -10.12 -9.29 8.06
C LYS A 57 -10.05 -7.76 7.94
N MET A 58 -10.16 -7.04 9.06
CA MET A 58 -10.17 -5.59 9.08
C MET A 58 -8.79 -5.06 8.70
N ASN A 59 -8.68 -4.45 7.52
CA ASN A 59 -7.49 -3.78 7.06
C ASN A 59 -7.71 -2.26 7.08
N LEU A 60 -7.41 -1.62 8.22
CA LEU A 60 -7.58 -0.17 8.40
C LEU A 60 -6.44 0.65 7.78
N ILE A 61 -5.26 0.04 7.66
CA ILE A 61 -4.06 0.67 7.15
C ILE A 61 -3.64 -0.13 5.93
N ASN A 62 -4.23 0.21 4.78
CA ASN A 62 -3.70 -0.29 3.53
C ASN A 62 -2.30 0.27 3.35
N ASN A 63 -1.32 -0.60 3.15
CA ASN A 63 0.04 -0.20 2.82
C ASN A 63 0.15 0.08 1.30
N ASP A 64 -0.68 1.01 0.81
CA ASP A 64 -0.70 1.45 -0.59
C ASP A 64 0.44 2.46 -0.84
N MET A 65 1.58 2.18 -0.22
CA MET A 65 2.79 3.00 -0.33
C MET A 65 3.68 2.42 -1.41
N ILE A 66 4.03 3.26 -2.36
CA ILE A 66 4.95 2.98 -3.45
C ILE A 66 6.31 3.56 -3.07
N GLY A 67 7.34 2.72 -3.09
CA GLY A 67 8.71 3.13 -2.82
C GLY A 67 9.34 3.76 -4.07
N ILE A 68 9.78 5.00 -3.95
CA ILE A 68 10.51 5.73 -4.98
C ILE A 68 11.95 5.99 -4.51
N LEU A 69 12.92 5.91 -5.41
CA LEU A 69 14.33 6.18 -5.12
C LEU A 69 14.65 7.64 -5.39
N VAL A 70 15.28 8.31 -4.42
CA VAL A 70 15.60 9.73 -4.50
C VAL A 70 17.09 9.93 -4.79
N PRO A 71 17.44 10.73 -5.81
CA PRO A 71 18.83 11.05 -6.12
C PRO A 71 19.39 12.06 -5.11
N TYR A 72 19.96 11.54 -4.01
CA TYR A 72 20.59 12.36 -2.97
C TYR A 72 21.98 11.85 -2.59
N GLY A 73 22.97 12.77 -2.61
CA GLY A 73 24.32 12.50 -2.15
C GLY A 73 24.97 11.31 -2.87
N ASP A 74 25.41 10.32 -2.10
CA ASP A 74 26.06 9.11 -2.66
C ASP A 74 25.12 8.24 -3.52
N ALA A 75 23.80 8.44 -3.42
CA ALA A 75 22.82 7.71 -4.24
C ALA A 75 22.86 8.12 -5.71
N GLU A 76 23.21 9.35 -6.05
CA GLU A 76 23.19 9.85 -7.44
C GLU A 76 24.04 8.98 -8.38
N LYS A 77 25.27 8.64 -7.94
CA LYS A 77 26.18 7.79 -8.73
C LYS A 77 25.65 6.37 -8.87
N LYS A 78 25.06 5.83 -7.82
CA LYS A 78 24.52 4.46 -7.80
C LYS A 78 23.24 4.36 -8.63
N LEU A 79 22.40 5.39 -8.60
CA LEU A 79 21.21 5.49 -9.42
C LEU A 79 21.59 5.61 -10.89
N ALA A 80 22.52 6.50 -11.25
CA ALA A 80 22.99 6.60 -12.64
C ALA A 80 23.48 5.25 -13.20
N TYR A 81 24.21 4.48 -12.41
CA TYR A 81 24.64 3.12 -12.79
C TYR A 81 23.47 2.13 -12.90
N LEU A 82 22.49 2.22 -11.99
CA LEU A 82 21.26 1.43 -12.06
C LEU A 82 20.42 1.77 -13.30
N GLU A 83 20.34 3.05 -13.67
CA GLU A 83 19.65 3.51 -14.88
C GLU A 83 20.33 2.96 -16.14
N GLU A 84 21.66 2.99 -16.20
CA GLU A 84 22.43 2.42 -17.31
C GLU A 84 22.15 0.91 -17.47
N LEU A 85 22.17 0.16 -16.37
CA LEU A 85 21.82 -1.26 -16.38
C LEU A 85 20.35 -1.49 -16.78
N GLY A 86 19.43 -0.67 -16.27
CA GLY A 86 17.99 -0.76 -16.54
C GLY A 86 17.59 -0.43 -17.97
N MET A 87 18.47 0.24 -18.74
CA MET A 87 18.29 0.51 -20.18
C MET A 87 18.74 -0.65 -21.08
N SER A 88 19.45 -1.65 -20.54
CA SER A 88 19.85 -2.83 -21.31
C SER A 88 18.64 -3.72 -21.62
N HIS A 89 18.46 -4.09 -22.90
CA HIS A 89 17.42 -5.03 -23.32
C HIS A 89 17.69 -6.48 -22.93
N PHE A 90 18.93 -6.82 -22.57
CA PHE A 90 19.33 -8.17 -22.18
C PHE A 90 20.12 -8.12 -20.88
N LEU A 91 19.46 -8.50 -19.79
CA LEU A 91 20.08 -8.61 -18.47
C LEU A 91 20.53 -10.06 -18.24
N SER A 92 21.80 -10.23 -17.96
CA SER A 92 22.38 -11.50 -17.52
C SER A 92 22.05 -11.79 -16.06
N ALA A 93 22.29 -13.03 -15.61
CA ALA A 93 22.14 -13.39 -14.21
C ALA A 93 23.05 -12.56 -13.27
N GLU A 94 24.23 -12.16 -13.77
CA GLU A 94 25.16 -11.29 -13.03
C GLU A 94 24.60 -9.87 -12.90
N ASP A 95 23.96 -9.34 -13.94
CA ASP A 95 23.33 -8.01 -13.89
C ASP A 95 22.20 -7.95 -12.86
N TYR A 96 21.38 -9.00 -12.77
CA TYR A 96 20.35 -9.09 -11.73
C TYR A 96 20.94 -9.14 -10.31
N GLN A 97 22.08 -9.81 -10.12
CA GLN A 97 22.75 -9.80 -8.82
C GLN A 97 23.29 -8.41 -8.48
N THR A 98 23.86 -7.71 -9.47
CA THR A 98 24.35 -6.34 -9.31
C THR A 98 23.21 -5.38 -8.98
N ILE A 99 22.10 -5.43 -9.73
CA ILE A 99 20.89 -4.64 -9.46
C ILE A 99 20.38 -4.90 -8.04
N LYS A 100 20.31 -6.18 -7.62
CA LYS A 100 19.86 -6.53 -6.28
C LYS A 100 20.77 -5.98 -5.18
N SER A 101 22.09 -5.99 -5.40
CA SER A 101 23.05 -5.38 -4.47
C SER A 101 22.87 -3.86 -4.40
N LEU A 102 22.75 -3.20 -5.56
CA LEU A 102 22.52 -1.76 -5.65
C LEU A 102 21.23 -1.34 -4.95
N LEU A 103 20.12 -2.05 -5.19
CA LEU A 103 18.84 -1.77 -4.53
C LEU A 103 18.94 -1.89 -3.00
N LYS A 104 19.72 -2.86 -2.50
CA LYS A 104 19.95 -3.01 -1.06
C LYS A 104 20.73 -1.83 -0.49
N GLU A 105 21.71 -1.32 -1.22
CA GLU A 105 22.49 -0.14 -0.82
C GLU A 105 21.70 1.16 -0.95
N LEU A 106 20.74 1.21 -1.88
CA LEU A 106 19.88 2.36 -2.14
C LEU A 106 18.65 2.43 -1.21
N GLN A 107 18.37 1.38 -0.43
CA GLN A 107 17.24 1.33 0.50
C GLN A 107 17.12 2.56 1.42
N PRO A 108 18.21 3.15 1.98
CA PRO A 108 18.12 4.34 2.81
C PRO A 108 17.63 5.60 2.07
N PHE A 109 17.67 5.58 0.74
CA PHE A 109 17.26 6.67 -0.15
C PHE A 109 15.88 6.41 -0.77
N THR A 110 15.13 5.45 -0.24
CA THR A 110 13.74 5.19 -0.63
C THR A 110 12.78 6.05 0.16
N VAL A 111 11.91 6.77 -0.54
CA VAL A 111 10.76 7.48 0.03
C VAL A 111 9.49 6.73 -0.34
N ASN A 112 8.57 6.61 0.62
CA ASN A 112 7.30 5.95 0.42
C ASN A 112 6.21 6.99 0.15
N VAL A 113 5.58 6.92 -1.01
CA VAL A 113 4.49 7.81 -1.43
C VAL A 113 3.21 7.04 -1.67
N ARG A 114 2.05 7.70 -1.63
CA ARG A 114 0.77 7.03 -1.90
C ARG A 114 0.54 6.88 -3.40
N GLU A 115 -0.29 5.92 -3.82
CA GLU A 115 -0.62 5.66 -5.23
C GLU A 115 -1.11 6.88 -6.02
N ASN A 116 -1.76 7.84 -5.36
CA ASN A 116 -2.27 9.08 -5.99
C ASN A 116 -1.39 10.30 -5.72
N ASP A 117 -0.14 10.11 -5.31
CA ASP A 117 0.78 11.21 -5.03
C ASP A 117 1.29 11.82 -6.36
N PRO A 118 1.18 13.14 -6.57
CA PRO A 118 1.66 13.79 -7.81
C PRO A 118 3.15 13.56 -8.06
N LEU A 119 3.93 13.24 -7.03
CA LEU A 119 5.34 12.95 -7.17
C LEU A 119 5.62 11.72 -8.03
N LEU A 120 4.67 10.79 -8.14
CA LEU A 120 4.80 9.61 -9.01
C LEU A 120 4.92 10.00 -10.50
N GLU A 121 4.26 11.09 -10.92
CA GLU A 121 4.36 11.59 -12.30
C GLU A 121 5.76 12.12 -12.63
N ALA A 122 6.52 12.52 -11.61
CA ALA A 122 7.89 13.00 -11.74
C ALA A 122 8.94 11.87 -11.70
N THR A 123 8.53 10.60 -11.67
CA THR A 123 9.44 9.45 -11.63
C THR A 123 9.71 8.85 -13.01
N LYS A 124 10.94 8.36 -13.21
CA LYS A 124 11.32 7.49 -14.31
C LYS A 124 11.20 6.03 -13.88
N SER A 125 10.66 5.22 -14.77
CA SER A 125 10.41 3.79 -14.54
C SER A 125 11.46 2.93 -15.26
N TYR A 126 12.03 1.96 -14.52
CA TYR A 126 12.99 0.99 -15.02
C TYR A 126 12.49 -0.44 -14.71
N LEU A 127 13.02 -1.43 -15.43
CA LEU A 127 12.65 -2.85 -15.30
C LEU A 127 11.12 -3.08 -15.37
N ASN A 128 10.48 -2.54 -16.42
CA ASN A 128 9.03 -2.68 -16.65
C ASN A 128 8.16 -2.18 -15.47
N GLY A 129 8.52 -1.07 -14.83
CA GLY A 129 7.71 -0.52 -13.72
C GLY A 129 8.10 -1.00 -12.33
N GLN A 130 9.12 -1.84 -12.19
CA GLN A 130 9.52 -2.36 -10.88
C GLN A 130 10.37 -1.38 -10.08
N ILE A 131 11.07 -0.46 -10.74
CA ILE A 131 11.92 0.53 -10.09
C ILE A 131 11.50 1.92 -10.54
N LEU A 132 11.17 2.77 -9.58
CA LEU A 132 10.82 4.18 -9.79
C LEU A 132 11.93 5.06 -9.22
N VAL A 133 12.49 5.93 -10.06
CA VAL A 133 13.54 6.88 -9.69
C VAL A 133 13.01 8.29 -9.87
N LEU A 134 13.05 9.11 -8.81
CA LEU A 134 12.63 10.49 -8.86
C LEU A 134 13.59 11.30 -9.75
N THR A 135 13.04 12.15 -10.61
CA THR A 135 13.86 13.09 -11.40
C THR A 135 14.49 14.15 -10.49
N SER A 136 15.75 14.47 -10.72
CA SER A 136 16.53 15.41 -9.89
C SER A 136 15.92 16.81 -9.82
N GLU A 137 15.07 17.19 -10.77
CA GLU A 137 14.35 18.46 -10.82
C GLU A 137 13.30 18.60 -9.70
N TYR A 138 12.87 17.48 -9.11
CA TYR A 138 11.84 17.42 -8.06
C TYR A 138 12.42 17.17 -6.67
N TYR A 139 13.75 17.25 -6.53
CA TYR A 139 14.45 17.18 -5.25
C TYR A 139 15.30 18.43 -5.06
N ASP A 140 15.07 19.16 -3.96
CA ASP A 140 15.88 20.32 -3.57
C ASP A 140 16.50 20.06 -2.19
N THR A 141 17.81 20.25 -2.06
CA THR A 141 18.54 20.14 -0.78
C THR A 141 17.97 21.02 0.35
N GLU A 142 17.29 22.13 0.04
CA GLU A 142 16.64 22.98 1.03
C GLU A 142 15.20 22.57 1.37
N ARG A 143 14.48 21.94 0.43
CA ARG A 143 13.04 21.61 0.59
C ARG A 143 12.76 20.12 0.80
N GLY A 144 13.69 19.24 0.42
CA GLY A 144 13.48 17.80 0.37
C GLY A 144 12.48 17.40 -0.72
N VAL A 145 11.89 16.22 -0.51
CA VAL A 145 10.73 15.69 -1.27
C VAL A 145 9.46 16.01 -0.49
#